data_AF-A0A6P0YEY0-F1
#
_entry.id   AF-A0A6P0YEY0-F1
#
_cell.length_a   1.000
_cell.length_b   1.000
_cell.length_c   1.000
_cell.angle_alpha   90.00
_cell.angle_beta   90.00
_cell.angle_gamma   90.00
#
_symmetry.space_group_name_H-M   'P 1'
#
loop_
_entity.id
_entity.type
_entity.pdbx_description
1 polymer ?
#
loop_
_entity_poly.entity_id
_entity_poly.type
_entity_poly.pdbx_seq_one_letter_code
_entity_poly.pdbx_strand_id
1 'polypeptide(L)'
;MNTKKIHFSDLREYHSFLGLPDPEHPLFSVVAMSSNKTNDTKCDDRDITLSGDFYSVSLKHITSGEIFYGRTKYDCKNGTMIFMAPKQEVKVVGLNVKSTGRTIVFHEDFIRGYSIKDEIK
;
A
#
# COMPACT_ATOMS: atom_id res chain seq x y z
N MET A 1 -22.58 -2.00 -7.03
CA MET A 1 -21.35 -2.65 -7.56
C MET A 1 -20.55 -3.16 -6.36
N ASN A 2 -20.39 -4.48 -6.21
CA ASN A 2 -19.63 -5.07 -5.11
C ASN A 2 -18.12 -4.80 -5.32
N THR A 3 -17.56 -3.89 -4.53
CA THR A 3 -16.10 -3.65 -4.48
C THR A 3 -15.45 -4.81 -3.71
N LYS A 4 -14.44 -5.46 -4.29
CA LYS A 4 -13.73 -6.55 -3.61
C LYS A 4 -12.91 -5.96 -2.46
N LYS A 5 -13.12 -6.41 -1.24
CA LYS A 5 -12.30 -6.03 -0.07
C LYS A 5 -11.22 -7.07 0.17
N ILE A 6 -10.00 -6.64 0.39
CA ILE A 6 -8.88 -7.49 0.81
C ILE A 6 -8.28 -6.84 2.06
N HIS A 7 -8.15 -7.64 3.12
CA HIS A 7 -7.50 -7.26 4.36
C HIS A 7 -6.27 -8.16 4.55
N PHE A 8 -5.15 -7.57 4.94
CA PHE A 8 -3.89 -8.27 5.21
C PHE A 8 -3.61 -8.31 6.70
N SER A 9 -3.61 -9.49 7.31
CA SER A 9 -3.34 -9.65 8.74
C SER A 9 -1.84 -9.61 9.07
N ASP A 10 -0.96 -9.87 8.10
CA ASP A 10 0.48 -9.71 8.28
C ASP A 10 1.21 -9.26 6.99
N LEU A 11 2.52 -9.00 7.13
CA LEU A 11 3.36 -8.56 6.00
C LEU A 11 3.59 -9.68 4.96
N ARG A 12 3.45 -10.96 5.32
CA ARG A 12 3.62 -12.08 4.39
C ARG A 12 2.45 -12.16 3.42
N GLU A 13 1.22 -12.01 3.92
CA GLU A 13 0.02 -11.92 3.07
C GLU A 13 0.13 -10.75 2.08
N TYR A 14 0.61 -9.61 2.56
CA TYR A 14 0.85 -8.43 1.72
C TYR A 14 1.91 -8.70 0.63
N HIS A 15 3.03 -9.33 0.98
CA HIS A 15 4.07 -9.70 0.02
C HIS A 15 3.58 -10.71 -1.01
N SER A 16 2.86 -11.76 -0.57
CA SER A 16 2.28 -12.76 -1.45
C SER A 16 1.28 -12.15 -2.43
N PHE A 17 0.47 -11.19 -1.98
CA PHE A 17 -0.45 -10.46 -2.85
C PHE A 17 0.27 -9.65 -3.94
N LEU A 18 1.44 -9.10 -3.62
CA LEU A 18 2.29 -8.38 -4.57
C LEU A 18 3.17 -9.31 -5.44
N GLY A 19 3.14 -10.63 -5.22
CA GLY A 19 4.00 -11.59 -5.91
C GLY A 19 5.49 -11.46 -5.53
N LEU A 20 5.77 -10.96 -4.33
CA LEU A 20 7.12 -10.80 -3.78
C LEU A 20 7.50 -12.02 -2.93
N PRO A 21 8.81 -12.30 -2.74
CA PRO A 21 9.25 -13.25 -1.73
C PRO A 21 8.83 -12.77 -0.33
N ASP A 22 8.84 -13.68 0.65
CA ASP A 22 8.57 -13.36 2.04
C ASP A 22 9.46 -12.21 2.54
N PRO A 23 8.93 -11.34 3.43
CA PRO A 23 9.69 -10.25 4.00
C PRO A 23 10.87 -10.78 4.81
N GLU A 24 12.02 -10.09 4.72
CA GLU A 24 13.23 -10.44 5.49
C GLU A 24 13.02 -10.30 7.00
N HIS A 25 12.09 -9.44 7.42
CA HIS A 25 11.70 -9.27 8.82
C HIS A 25 10.17 -9.37 8.98
N PRO A 26 9.65 -10.12 9.97
CA PRO A 26 8.21 -10.35 10.10
C PRO A 26 7.40 -9.08 10.40
N LEU A 27 8.04 -8.07 11.01
CA LEU A 27 7.37 -6.83 11.44
C LEU A 27 7.73 -5.60 10.60
N PHE A 28 8.62 -5.72 9.61
CA PHE A 28 9.12 -4.57 8.85
C PHE A 28 9.53 -5.00 7.44
N SER A 29 9.17 -4.20 6.43
CA SER A 29 9.62 -4.42 5.06
C SER A 29 9.66 -3.14 4.26
N VAL A 30 10.59 -3.09 3.30
CA VAL A 30 10.68 -2.04 2.29
C VAL A 30 10.49 -2.68 0.93
N VAL A 31 9.39 -2.34 0.29
CA VAL A 31 9.01 -2.85 -1.02
C VAL A 31 9.37 -1.80 -2.07
N ALA A 32 10.14 -2.19 -3.08
CA ALA A 32 10.40 -1.39 -4.27
C ALA A 32 9.60 -1.95 -5.45
N MET A 33 8.76 -1.11 -6.05
CA MET A 33 8.23 -1.37 -7.39
C MET A 33 9.27 -0.84 -8.39
N SER A 34 9.88 -1.74 -9.16
CA SER A 34 10.85 -1.43 -10.20
C SER A 34 10.41 -2.01 -11.55
N SER A 35 10.57 -1.20 -12.59
CA SER A 35 10.12 -1.40 -13.96
C SER A 35 10.86 -2.46 -14.78
N ASN A 36 11.70 -3.31 -14.18
CA ASN A 36 12.49 -4.28 -14.94
C ASN A 36 11.66 -5.42 -15.53
N LYS A 37 10.34 -5.45 -15.28
CA LYS A 37 9.39 -6.25 -16.05
C LYS A 37 8.40 -5.34 -16.74
N THR A 38 8.43 -5.40 -18.06
CA THR A 38 7.53 -4.80 -19.05
C THR A 38 6.09 -5.24 -18.85
N ASN A 39 5.46 -4.81 -17.77
CA ASN A 39 4.02 -4.82 -17.63
C ASN A 39 3.71 -3.63 -16.75
N ASP A 40 3.10 -2.59 -17.34
CA ASP A 40 2.23 -1.71 -16.56
C ASP A 40 1.43 -2.64 -15.66
N THR A 41 1.66 -2.60 -14.34
CA THR A 41 0.86 -3.35 -13.40
C THR A 41 -0.52 -2.75 -13.49
N LYS A 42 -1.32 -3.25 -14.43
CA LYS A 42 -2.76 -3.10 -14.43
C LYS A 42 -3.17 -3.73 -13.12
N CYS A 43 -3.42 -2.90 -12.10
CA CYS A 43 -4.34 -3.31 -11.07
C CYS A 43 -5.61 -3.63 -11.86
N ASP A 44 -5.84 -4.94 -12.05
CA ASP A 44 -6.96 -5.58 -12.74
C ASP A 44 -8.20 -4.68 -12.65
N ASP A 45 -8.92 -4.43 -13.76
CA ASP A 45 -10.02 -3.45 -13.98
C ASP A 45 -11.21 -3.57 -12.99
N ARG A 46 -10.93 -3.65 -11.70
CA ARG A 46 -11.79 -4.03 -10.61
C ARG A 46 -11.48 -3.10 -9.44
N ASP A 47 -12.50 -2.34 -9.06
CA ASP A 47 -12.51 -1.59 -7.82
C ASP A 47 -12.15 -2.52 -6.66
N ILE A 48 -11.03 -2.23 -6.00
CA ILE A 48 -10.55 -2.97 -4.84
C ILE A 48 -10.39 -2.04 -3.65
N THR A 49 -10.79 -2.52 -2.48
CA THR A 49 -10.49 -1.88 -1.20
C THR A 49 -9.44 -2.71 -0.48
N LEU A 50 -8.33 -2.09 -0.11
CA LEU A 50 -7.22 -2.69 0.60
C LEU A 50 -7.18 -2.15 2.03
N SER A 51 -6.91 -3.02 3.00
CA SER A 51 -6.56 -2.65 4.38
C SER A 51 -5.57 -3.66 4.95
N GLY A 52 -4.96 -3.37 6.09
CA GLY A 52 -4.12 -4.34 6.80
C GLY A 52 -3.85 -3.95 8.24
N ASP A 53 -3.31 -4.86 9.02
CA ASP A 53 -2.98 -4.69 10.45
C ASP A 53 -1.58 -4.06 10.68
N PHE A 54 -1.10 -3.26 9.72
CA PHE A 54 0.21 -2.61 9.76
C PHE A 54 0.14 -1.18 9.25
N TYR A 55 1.14 -0.38 9.59
CA TYR A 55 1.36 0.93 9.00
C TYR A 55 1.98 0.78 7.60
N SER A 56 1.57 1.65 6.68
CA SER A 56 2.13 1.74 5.32
C SER A 56 2.42 3.18 4.96
N VAL A 57 3.64 3.43 4.48
CA VAL A 57 4.06 4.68 3.86
C VAL A 57 4.47 4.39 2.43
N SER A 58 3.64 4.81 1.47
CA SER A 58 3.83 4.53 0.05
C SER A 58 4.12 5.80 -0.72
N LEU A 59 5.25 5.86 -1.41
CA LEU A 59 5.54 6.84 -2.44
C LEU A 59 5.30 6.22 -3.81
N LYS A 60 4.26 6.68 -4.50
CA LYS A 60 3.87 6.17 -5.82
C LYS A 60 3.84 7.29 -6.85
N HIS A 61 4.40 7.03 -8.02
CA HIS A 61 4.22 7.89 -9.18
C HIS A 61 3.05 7.36 -10.02
N ILE A 62 1.87 7.94 -9.85
CA ILE A 62 0.64 7.45 -10.47
C ILE A 62 0.45 8.15 -11.82
N THR A 63 0.29 7.39 -12.88
CA THR A 63 0.10 7.89 -14.25
C THR A 63 -1.38 8.03 -14.62
N SER A 64 -2.24 7.14 -14.13
CA SER A 64 -3.69 7.27 -14.25
C SER A 64 -4.45 6.46 -13.19
N GLY A 65 -5.74 6.73 -13.05
CA GLY A 65 -6.62 6.10 -12.04
C GLY A 65 -6.87 6.98 -10.81
N GLU A 66 -7.72 6.47 -9.92
CA GLU A 66 -8.18 7.21 -8.75
C GLU A 66 -7.90 6.42 -7.47
N ILE A 67 -7.33 7.11 -6.48
CA ILE A 67 -7.16 6.59 -5.13
C ILE A 67 -8.10 7.35 -4.22
N PHE A 68 -8.91 6.59 -3.47
CA PHE A 68 -9.82 7.10 -2.47
C PHE A 68 -9.34 6.63 -1.10
N TYR A 69 -9.09 7.61 -0.22
CA TYR A 69 -8.88 7.36 1.19
C TYR A 69 -10.15 7.73 1.94
N GLY A 70 -10.87 6.72 2.44
CA GLY A 70 -12.25 6.88 2.87
C GLY A 70 -13.14 7.45 1.75
N ARG A 71 -13.66 8.68 1.95
CA ARG A 71 -14.51 9.39 0.98
C ARG A 71 -13.76 10.41 0.14
N THR A 72 -12.48 10.63 0.40
CA THR A 72 -11.68 11.69 -0.23
C THR A 72 -10.90 11.13 -1.41
N LYS A 73 -11.07 11.73 -2.59
CA LYS A 73 -10.27 11.45 -3.78
C LYS A 73 -8.92 12.16 -3.67
N TYR A 74 -7.82 11.42 -3.77
CA TYR A 74 -6.46 11.96 -3.74
C TYR A 74 -6.03 12.47 -5.12
N ASP A 75 -5.40 13.67 -5.17
CA ASP A 75 -4.76 14.17 -6.39
C ASP A 75 -3.41 13.49 -6.58
N CYS A 76 -3.29 12.79 -7.70
CA CYS A 76 -2.18 11.88 -7.96
C CYS A 76 -1.10 12.44 -8.92
N LYS A 77 -1.22 13.72 -9.32
CA LYS A 77 -0.50 14.29 -10.47
C LYS A 77 1.03 14.40 -10.38
N ASN A 78 1.63 14.54 -9.18
CA ASN A 78 3.07 14.86 -9.03
C ASN A 78 3.87 13.85 -8.19
N GLY A 79 3.41 12.61 -8.12
CA GLY A 79 3.94 11.65 -7.14
C GLY A 79 3.24 11.84 -5.80
N THR A 80 2.61 10.77 -5.33
CA THR A 80 1.72 10.82 -4.18
C THR A 80 2.32 10.01 -3.06
N MET A 81 2.37 10.61 -1.87
CA MET A 81 2.62 9.89 -0.65
C MET A 81 1.29 9.48 -0.02
N ILE A 82 1.14 8.19 0.27
CA ILE A 82 -0.07 7.60 0.83
C ILE A 82 0.34 6.97 2.15
N PHE A 83 -0.33 7.40 3.22
CA PHE A 83 -0.13 6.90 4.55
C PHE A 83 -1.37 6.09 4.96
N MET A 84 -1.16 4.93 5.55
CA MET A 84 -2.21 4.12 6.15
C MET A 84 -1.74 3.64 7.51
N ALA A 85 -2.59 3.81 8.52
CA ALA A 85 -2.50 3.15 9.81
C ALA A 85 -3.21 1.80 9.76
N PRO A 86 -2.98 0.92 10.74
CA PRO A 86 -3.69 -0.36 10.85
C PRO A 86 -5.20 -0.19 10.72
N LYS A 87 -5.83 -1.11 9.99
CA LYS A 87 -7.28 -1.22 9.74
C LYS A 87 -7.89 -0.08 8.91
N GLN A 88 -7.10 0.88 8.43
CA GLN A 88 -7.58 1.88 7.49
C GLN A 88 -7.78 1.28 6.10
N GLU A 89 -8.85 1.72 5.43
CA GLU A 89 -9.22 1.25 4.10
C GLU A 89 -8.83 2.27 3.03
N VAL A 90 -8.14 1.79 1.98
CA VAL A 90 -7.90 2.53 0.74
C VAL A 90 -8.61 1.85 -0.39
N LYS A 91 -9.49 2.60 -1.07
CA LYS A 91 -10.14 2.15 -2.29
C LYS A 91 -9.34 2.63 -3.50
N VAL A 92 -9.10 1.69 -4.42
CA VAL A 92 -8.36 1.90 -5.65
C VAL A 92 -9.30 1.61 -6.82
N VAL A 93 -9.41 2.56 -7.75
CA VAL A 93 -10.30 2.49 -8.93
C VAL A 93 -9.46 2.72 -10.18
N GLY A 94 -9.39 1.71 -11.06
CA GLY A 94 -8.73 1.82 -12.38
C GLY A 94 -7.28 2.31 -12.33
N LEU A 95 -6.51 1.86 -11.33
CA LEU A 95 -5.18 2.40 -11.06
C LEU A 95 -4.12 1.89 -12.03
N ASN A 96 -3.48 2.83 -12.70
CA ASN A 96 -2.26 2.61 -13.48
C ASN A 96 -1.12 3.41 -12.83
N VAL A 97 -0.12 2.69 -12.35
CA VAL A 97 1.01 3.29 -11.63
C VAL A 97 2.22 3.21 -12.54
N LYS A 98 2.93 4.34 -12.69
CA LYS A 98 4.27 4.31 -13.30
C LYS A 98 5.15 3.46 -12.40
N SER A 99 5.89 2.56 -13.02
CA SER A 99 6.58 1.43 -12.41
C SER A 99 7.77 1.77 -11.48
N THR A 100 7.82 2.98 -10.94
CA THR A 100 8.77 3.45 -9.93
C THR A 100 8.03 3.94 -8.69
N GLY A 101 8.11 3.15 -7.62
CA GLY A 101 7.54 3.50 -6.32
C GLY A 101 8.23 2.73 -5.19
N ARG A 102 8.14 3.26 -3.97
CA ARG A 102 8.63 2.60 -2.76
C ARG A 102 7.57 2.62 -1.69
N THR A 103 7.40 1.51 -1.01
CA THR A 103 6.47 1.36 0.10
C THR A 103 7.21 0.79 1.29
N ILE A 104 7.12 1.48 2.43
CA ILE A 104 7.57 0.98 3.72
C ILE A 104 6.33 0.46 4.44
N VAL A 105 6.39 -0.79 4.92
CA VAL A 105 5.34 -1.37 5.76
C VAL A 105 5.94 -1.85 7.07
N PHE A 106 5.25 -1.60 8.18
CA PHE A 106 5.70 -2.03 9.50
C PHE A 106 4.54 -2.28 10.46
N HIS A 107 4.66 -3.33 11.25
CA HIS A 107 3.70 -3.66 12.31
C HIS A 107 3.92 -2.73 13.52
N GLU A 108 2.87 -2.48 14.31
CA GLU A 108 2.96 -1.65 15.52
C GLU A 108 3.99 -2.15 16.54
N ASP A 109 4.19 -3.48 16.59
CA ASP A 109 5.19 -4.09 17.47
C ASP A 109 6.63 -3.72 17.09
N PHE A 110 6.89 -3.34 15.84
CA PHE A 110 8.23 -2.95 15.40
C PHE A 110 8.72 -1.67 16.10
N ILE A 111 7.79 -0.75 16.37
CA ILE A 111 8.06 0.52 17.05
C ILE A 111 7.73 0.46 18.55
N ARG A 112 7.45 -0.73 19.10
CA ARG A 112 7.12 -0.89 20.51
C ARG A 112 8.33 -0.52 21.38
N GLY A 113 8.12 0.42 22.30
CA GLY A 113 9.17 0.91 23.21
C GLY A 113 9.89 2.17 22.71
N TYR A 114 9.54 2.69 21.53
CA TYR A 114 10.01 3.98 21.03
C TYR A 114 8.93 5.05 21.20
N SER A 115 9.34 6.31 21.47
CA SER A 115 8.40 7.43 21.67
C SER A 115 7.47 7.65 20.46
N ILE A 116 7.96 7.33 19.26
CA ILE A 116 7.21 7.45 18.01
C ILE A 116 5.88 6.66 18.04
N LYS A 117 5.79 5.57 18.83
CA LYS A 117 4.55 4.82 19.01
C LYS A 117 3.43 5.69 19.56
N ASP A 118 3.74 6.59 20.49
CA ASP A 118 2.76 7.45 21.15
C ASP A 118 2.49 8.74 20.34
N GLU A 119 3.33 9.03 19.35
CA GLU A 119 3.20 10.22 18.49
C GLU A 119 2.41 9.97 17.20
N ILE A 120 2.42 8.72 16.68
CA ILE A 120 1.67 8.34 15.49
C ILE A 120 0.17 8.25 15.82
N LYS A 121 -0.66 8.98 15.06
CA LYS A 121 -2.13 9.05 15.21
C LYS A 121 -2.87 8.21 14.18
#